data_AF-A0A1Z4LZ31-F1
#
_entry.id   AF-A0A1Z4LZ31-F1
#
_cell.length_a   1.000
_cell.length_b   1.000
_cell.length_c   1.000
_cell.angle_alpha   90.00
_cell.angle_beta   90.00
_cell.angle_gamma   90.00
#
_symmetry.space_group_name_H-M   'P 1'
#
loop_
_entity.id
_entity.type
_entity.pdbx_description
1 polymer ?
#
loop_
_entity_poly.entity_id
_entity_poly.type
_entity_poly.pdbx_seq_one_letter_code
_entity_poly.pdbx_strand_id
1 'polypeptide(L)'
;MDCKATVNIGNYSRGGKTRGNNQAKDHDMGCKEKYIPCGIVDEDSGQFYINFGSSYKTSDFIVDSLIQWWKTITPEQKKDTALIQIKVDNGPESSGVRTQFLKRMVEFVDQINVPVQLLYYPPYHSKYNPIERCWGILEQHWNGAMLFNAEVMLSWASSMTQERVPSYLKFKQNCLPKGDFFNKESYETNRI
;
A
#
# COMPACT_ATOMS: atom_id res chain seq x y z
N MET A 1 6.62 -5.65 2.64
CA MET A 1 5.94 -4.47 2.05
C MET A 1 5.97 -4.61 0.55
N ASP A 2 4.97 -4.10 -0.17
CA ASP A 2 4.91 -4.12 -1.64
C ASP A 2 3.90 -3.09 -2.18
N CYS A 3 4.04 -2.69 -3.45
CA CYS A 3 3.09 -1.85 -4.17
C CYS A 3 2.40 -2.64 -5.29
N LYS A 4 1.11 -2.94 -5.13
CA LYS A 4 0.29 -3.66 -6.13
C LYS A 4 0.08 -2.83 -7.39
N ALA A 5 -0.37 -3.48 -8.47
CA ALA A 5 -0.74 -2.84 -9.72
C ALA A 5 -1.74 -1.69 -9.53
N THR A 6 -1.65 -0.70 -10.42
CA THR A 6 -2.54 0.46 -10.42
C THR A 6 -4.00 0.04 -10.63
N VAL A 7 -4.90 0.66 -9.87
CA VAL A 7 -6.34 0.42 -9.82
C VAL A 7 -7.04 1.57 -10.52
N ASN A 8 -7.68 1.27 -11.65
CA ASN A 8 -8.46 2.24 -12.42
C ASN A 8 -9.86 2.43 -11.81
N ILE A 9 -10.24 3.68 -11.52
CA ILE A 9 -11.56 4.00 -10.97
C ILE A 9 -12.55 4.27 -12.09
N GLY A 10 -13.70 3.60 -12.01
CA GLY A 10 -14.75 3.70 -13.00
C GLY A 10 -15.57 2.43 -13.11
N ASN A 11 -16.51 2.43 -14.06
CA ASN A 11 -17.38 1.29 -14.34
C ASN A 11 -16.65 0.25 -15.19
N TYR A 12 -15.49 -0.20 -14.73
CA TYR A 12 -14.64 -1.15 -15.44
C TYR A 12 -14.86 -2.58 -14.92
N SER A 13 -14.86 -3.53 -15.85
CA SER A 13 -14.94 -4.95 -15.52
C SER A 13 -13.65 -5.37 -14.81
N ARG A 14 -13.79 -6.05 -13.68
CA ARG A 14 -12.68 -6.61 -12.89
C ARG A 14 -12.71 -8.14 -12.87
N GLY A 15 -13.44 -8.76 -13.80
CA GLY A 15 -13.78 -10.17 -13.75
C GLY A 15 -14.74 -10.50 -12.60
N GLY A 16 -15.16 -11.76 -12.49
CA GLY A 16 -16.14 -12.20 -11.48
C GLY A 16 -17.60 -12.09 -11.93
N LYS A 17 -18.52 -12.50 -11.05
CA LYS A 17 -19.97 -12.49 -11.30
C LYS A 17 -20.70 -11.79 -10.16
N THR A 18 -21.65 -10.91 -10.47
CA THR A 18 -22.51 -10.27 -9.47
C THR A 18 -23.93 -10.82 -9.54
N ARG A 19 -24.64 -10.80 -8.40
CA ARG A 19 -26.08 -11.09 -8.34
C ARG A 19 -26.86 -9.82 -8.74
N GLY A 20 -26.80 -9.45 -10.01
CA GLY A 20 -27.47 -8.26 -10.55
C GLY A 20 -27.19 -8.04 -12.05
N ASN A 21 -27.92 -7.11 -12.68
CA ASN A 21 -27.73 -6.77 -14.10
C ASN A 21 -26.74 -5.59 -14.27
N ASN A 22 -25.57 -5.72 -13.65
CA ASN A 22 -24.55 -4.66 -13.66
C ASN A 22 -23.77 -4.70 -14.97
N GLN A 23 -23.90 -3.64 -15.78
CA GLN A 23 -23.12 -3.47 -17.01
C GLN A 23 -21.80 -2.77 -16.70
N ALA A 24 -20.68 -3.43 -17.00
CA ALA A 24 -19.35 -2.87 -16.87
C ALA A 24 -18.69 -2.73 -18.24
N LYS A 25 -17.76 -1.78 -18.38
CA LYS A 25 -16.95 -1.60 -19.58
C LYS A 25 -15.78 -2.58 -19.54
N ASP A 26 -15.61 -3.36 -20.60
CA ASP A 26 -14.47 -4.27 -20.76
C ASP A 26 -13.19 -3.56 -21.25
N HIS A 27 -13.27 -2.27 -21.57
CA HIS A 27 -12.13 -1.48 -22.07
C HIS A 27 -11.90 -0.19 -21.28
N ASP A 28 -10.65 0.02 -20.86
CA ASP A 28 -10.17 1.13 -20.02
C ASP A 28 -9.79 2.40 -20.81
N MET A 29 -10.51 2.71 -21.90
CA MET A 29 -10.23 3.88 -22.73
C MET A 29 -10.59 5.17 -21.96
N GLY A 30 -9.58 5.84 -21.37
CA GLY A 30 -9.71 7.19 -20.80
C GLY A 30 -9.95 7.27 -19.28
N CYS A 31 -9.42 6.33 -18.50
CA CYS A 31 -9.52 6.37 -17.03
C CYS A 31 -8.90 7.67 -16.47
N LYS A 32 -9.75 8.52 -15.86
CA LYS A 32 -9.35 9.83 -15.31
C LYS A 32 -8.76 9.74 -13.92
N GLU A 33 -9.13 8.73 -13.14
CA GLU A 33 -8.77 8.59 -11.74
C GLU A 33 -8.21 7.19 -11.49
N LYS A 34 -7.02 7.11 -10.89
CA LYS A 34 -6.30 5.86 -10.66
C LYS A 34 -5.63 5.91 -9.30
N TYR A 35 -5.58 4.77 -8.63
CA TYR A 35 -4.94 4.63 -7.32
C TYR A 35 -3.94 3.48 -7.32
N ILE A 36 -2.88 3.64 -6.54
CA ILE A 36 -1.81 2.69 -6.40
C ILE A 36 -1.85 2.19 -4.97
N PRO A 37 -2.18 0.91 -4.75
CA PRO A 37 -2.14 0.31 -3.42
C PRO A 37 -0.69 0.07 -3.00
N CYS A 38 -0.31 0.56 -1.82
CA CYS A 38 0.91 0.18 -1.12
C CYS A 38 0.52 -0.53 0.18
N GLY A 39 1.03 -1.74 0.37
CA GLY A 39 0.66 -2.57 1.51
C GLY A 39 1.85 -2.91 2.40
N ILE A 40 1.58 -3.02 3.70
CA ILE A 40 2.51 -3.47 4.73
C ILE A 40 1.81 -4.57 5.52
N VAL A 41 2.46 -5.71 5.66
CA VAL A 41 1.98 -6.83 6.46
C VAL A 41 2.91 -6.99 7.64
N ASP A 42 2.34 -7.01 8.83
CA ASP A 42 2.99 -7.51 10.03
C ASP A 42 2.81 -9.04 10.06
N GLU A 43 3.90 -9.78 10.05
CA GLU A 43 3.88 -11.25 10.00
C GLU A 43 3.52 -11.88 11.34
N ASP A 44 3.82 -11.20 12.46
CA ASP A 44 3.58 -11.71 13.80
C ASP A 44 2.10 -11.55 14.19
N SER A 45 1.55 -10.37 13.90
CA SER A 45 0.13 -10.09 14.16
C SER A 45 -0.77 -10.42 12.97
N GLY A 46 -0.25 -10.66 11.77
CA GLY A 46 -1.08 -10.83 10.56
C GLY A 46 -1.83 -9.57 10.15
N GLN A 47 -1.52 -8.40 10.73
CA GLN A 47 -2.15 -7.13 10.37
C GLN A 47 -1.72 -6.71 8.97
N PHE A 48 -2.71 -6.42 8.11
CA PHE A 48 -2.47 -5.85 6.79
C PHE A 48 -2.90 -4.38 6.77
N TYR A 49 -1.92 -3.51 6.62
CA TYR A 49 -2.08 -2.09 6.40
C TYR A 49 -2.00 -1.80 4.90
N ILE A 50 -2.94 -1.01 4.39
CA ILE A 50 -3.00 -0.63 2.98
C ILE A 50 -3.20 0.88 2.86
N ASN A 51 -2.37 1.50 2.03
CA ASN A 51 -2.44 2.91 1.67
C ASN A 51 -2.67 3.05 0.16
N PHE A 52 -3.35 4.11 -0.26
CA PHE A 52 -3.69 4.34 -1.67
C PHE A 52 -3.15 5.69 -2.14
N GLY A 53 -2.21 5.67 -3.09
CA GLY A 53 -1.66 6.88 -3.71
C GLY A 53 -2.31 7.18 -5.06
N SER A 54 -2.62 8.44 -5.35
CA SER A 54 -3.27 8.85 -6.62
C SER A 54 -2.30 9.10 -7.79
N SER A 55 -0.99 9.04 -7.54
CA SER A 55 0.03 9.47 -8.50
C SER A 55 0.79 8.29 -9.13
N TYR A 56 2.04 8.08 -8.73
CA TYR A 56 2.96 7.09 -9.27
C TYR A 56 3.56 6.25 -8.14
N LYS A 57 4.01 5.05 -8.49
CA LYS A 57 4.86 4.24 -7.62
C LYS A 57 6.21 4.95 -7.54
N THR A 58 6.44 5.75 -6.50
CA THR A 58 7.73 6.41 -6.26
C THR A 58 8.34 5.92 -4.96
N SER A 59 9.67 6.02 -4.83
CA SER A 59 10.36 5.80 -3.56
C SER A 59 9.76 6.63 -2.42
N ASP A 60 9.39 7.88 -2.69
CA ASP A 60 8.79 8.77 -1.68
C ASP A 60 7.43 8.23 -1.21
N PHE A 61 6.55 7.82 -2.13
CA PHE A 61 5.26 7.24 -1.79
C PHE A 61 5.37 5.97 -0.93
N ILE A 62 6.37 5.14 -1.21
CA ILE A 62 6.66 3.92 -0.42
C ILE A 62 7.05 4.30 1.01
N VAL A 63 7.99 5.23 1.18
CA VAL A 63 8.45 5.63 2.52
C VAL A 63 7.39 6.42 3.27
N ASP A 64 6.60 7.25 2.59
CA ASP A 64 5.46 7.95 3.20
C ASP A 64 4.42 6.94 3.71
N SER A 65 4.19 5.85 2.98
CA SER A 65 3.32 4.75 3.45
C SER A 65 3.88 4.05 4.70
N LEU A 66 5.20 3.87 4.80
CA LEU A 66 5.86 3.37 6.01
C LEU A 66 5.73 4.34 7.20
N ILE A 67 5.92 5.64 6.97
CA ILE A 67 5.75 6.67 8.00
C ILE A 67 4.31 6.66 8.52
N GLN A 68 3.33 6.58 7.63
CA GLN A 68 1.92 6.53 8.02
C GLN A 68 1.59 5.24 8.78
N TRP A 69 2.10 4.09 8.33
CA TRP A 69 1.98 2.84 9.08
C TRP A 69 2.59 2.96 10.48
N TRP A 70 3.81 3.48 10.62
CA TRP A 70 4.44 3.68 11.93
C TRP A 70 3.58 4.55 12.84
N LYS A 71 2.96 5.62 12.33
CA LYS A 71 2.03 6.45 13.11
C LYS A 71 0.82 5.68 13.65
N THR A 72 0.40 4.60 13.01
CA THR A 72 -0.72 3.77 13.48
C THR A 72 -0.36 2.82 14.62
N ILE A 73 0.93 2.48 14.77
CA ILE A 73 1.42 1.61 15.84
C ILE A 73 1.27 2.30 17.20
N THR A 74 0.83 1.54 18.20
CA THR A 74 0.61 2.04 19.56
C THR A 74 1.93 2.49 20.21
N PRO A 75 1.92 3.50 21.09
CA PRO A 75 3.13 3.94 21.79
C PRO A 75 3.86 2.81 22.52
N GLU A 76 3.12 1.87 23.10
CA GLU A 76 3.65 0.70 23.80
C GLU A 76 4.42 -0.21 22.84
N GLN A 77 3.81 -0.58 21.71
CA GLN A 77 4.48 -1.40 20.69
C GLN A 77 5.72 -0.69 20.13
N LYS A 78 5.67 0.63 19.90
CA LYS A 78 6.82 1.40 19.43
C LYS A 78 8.00 1.34 20.40
N LYS A 79 7.72 1.43 21.70
CA LYS A 79 8.73 1.36 22.75
C LYS A 79 9.37 -0.03 22.83
N ASP A 80 8.58 -1.07 22.60
CA ASP A 80 9.05 -2.46 22.62
C ASP A 80 9.74 -2.88 21.30
N THR A 81 9.63 -2.06 20.25
CA THR A 81 10.25 -2.34 18.94
C THR A 81 11.71 -1.90 18.94
N ALA A 82 12.62 -2.87 19.11
CA ALA A 82 14.06 -2.64 19.05
C ALA A 82 14.64 -2.63 17.61
N LEU A 83 13.94 -3.25 16.65
CA LEU A 83 14.37 -3.40 15.27
C LEU A 83 13.15 -3.59 14.36
N ILE A 84 13.14 -2.93 13.21
CA ILE A 84 12.14 -3.17 12.15
C ILE A 84 12.82 -3.90 11.00
N GLN A 85 12.31 -5.07 10.64
CA GLN A 85 12.76 -5.80 9.46
C GLN A 85 11.76 -5.61 8.32
N ILE A 86 12.21 -5.00 7.22
CA ILE A 86 11.37 -4.74 6.05
C ILE A 86 11.80 -5.68 4.92
N LYS A 87 10.91 -6.58 4.53
CA LYS A 87 11.10 -7.43 3.35
C LYS A 87 10.69 -6.67 2.10
N VAL A 88 11.63 -6.51 1.16
CA VAL A 88 11.54 -5.68 -0.05
C VAL A 88 11.81 -6.53 -1.31
N ASP A 89 11.05 -6.28 -2.36
CA ASP A 89 11.10 -6.99 -3.65
C ASP A 89 12.28 -6.56 -4.58
N ASN A 90 13.03 -5.53 -4.17
CA ASN A 90 14.09 -4.88 -4.94
C ASN A 90 13.62 -4.33 -6.30
N GLY A 91 12.36 -3.90 -6.39
CA GLY A 91 11.86 -3.17 -7.55
C GLY A 91 12.61 -1.85 -7.77
N PRO A 92 12.51 -1.23 -8.96
CA PRO A 92 13.24 0.00 -9.27
C PRO A 92 12.97 1.14 -8.27
N GLU A 93 11.79 1.18 -7.66
CA GLU A 93 11.37 2.20 -6.69
C GLU A 93 11.82 1.91 -5.24
N SER A 94 12.14 0.66 -4.94
CA SER A 94 12.46 0.14 -3.61
C SER A 94 13.88 -0.44 -3.54
N SER A 95 14.71 -0.19 -4.57
CA SER A 95 16.04 -0.78 -4.70
C SER A 95 17.06 -0.12 -3.79
N GLY A 96 17.93 -0.95 -3.20
CA GLY A 96 19.08 -0.50 -2.41
C GLY A 96 20.17 0.21 -3.23
N VAL A 97 20.07 0.24 -4.56
CA VAL A 97 20.96 1.04 -5.41
C VAL A 97 20.40 2.44 -5.64
N ARG A 98 19.09 2.66 -5.39
CA ARG A 98 18.43 3.92 -5.65
C ARG A 98 18.65 4.90 -4.50
N THR A 99 19.40 5.97 -4.79
CA THR A 99 19.80 6.97 -3.79
C THR A 99 18.61 7.61 -3.09
N GLN A 100 17.51 7.89 -3.81
CA GLN A 100 16.33 8.52 -3.20
C GLN A 100 15.65 7.60 -2.18
N PHE A 101 15.50 6.30 -2.46
CA PHE A 101 14.87 5.36 -1.53
C PHE A 101 15.70 5.23 -0.26
N LEU A 102 17.01 4.97 -0.40
CA LEU A 102 17.89 4.89 0.77
C LEU A 102 17.92 6.19 1.57
N LYS A 103 17.99 7.35 0.91
CA LYS A 103 17.94 8.65 1.58
C LYS A 103 16.67 8.80 2.43
N ARG A 104 15.50 8.53 1.84
CA ARG A 104 14.21 8.62 2.56
C ARG A 104 14.13 7.60 3.70
N MET A 105 14.68 6.40 3.54
CA MET A 105 14.75 5.39 4.60
C MET A 105 15.65 5.84 5.76
N VAL A 106 16.80 6.47 5.48
CA VAL A 106 17.66 7.06 6.52
C VAL A 106 16.91 8.16 7.26
N GLU A 107 16.28 9.09 6.55
CA GLU A 107 15.46 10.14 7.16
C GLU A 107 14.33 9.57 8.03
N PHE A 108 13.72 8.46 7.60
CA PHE A 108 12.71 7.76 8.39
C PHE A 108 13.29 7.15 9.68
N VAL A 109 14.43 6.45 9.58
CA VAL A 109 15.13 5.87 10.74
C VAL A 109 15.53 6.95 11.74
N ASP A 110 16.06 8.07 11.25
CA ASP A 110 16.45 9.22 12.09
C ASP A 110 15.25 9.81 12.83
N GLN A 111 14.07 9.83 12.21
CA GLN A 111 12.84 10.34 12.82
C GLN A 111 12.28 9.43 13.91
N ILE A 112 12.33 8.10 13.71
CA ILE A 112 11.74 7.14 14.64
C ILE A 112 12.73 6.65 15.70
N ASN A 113 14.03 6.85 15.47
CA ASN A 113 15.13 6.37 16.30
C ASN A 113 15.08 4.85 16.58
N VAL A 114 14.65 4.09 15.58
CA VAL A 114 14.58 2.63 15.60
C VAL A 114 15.34 2.11 14.37
N PRO A 115 16.33 1.21 14.55
CA PRO A 115 17.04 0.60 13.44
C PRO A 115 16.09 -0.10 12.48
N VAL A 116 16.34 0.05 11.18
CA VAL A 116 15.61 -0.65 10.11
C VAL A 116 16.58 -1.52 9.33
N GLN A 117 16.24 -2.80 9.18
CA GLN A 117 16.96 -3.74 8.33
C GLN A 117 16.15 -4.02 7.06
N LEU A 118 16.76 -3.78 5.90
CA LEU A 118 16.18 -4.10 4.61
C LEU A 118 16.59 -5.51 4.19
N LEU A 119 15.59 -6.38 4.00
CA LEU A 119 15.76 -7.76 3.55
C LEU A 119 15.29 -7.85 2.11
N TYR A 120 16.23 -7.99 1.17
CA TYR A 120 15.90 -8.10 -0.24
C TYR A 120 15.67 -9.56 -0.65
N TYR A 121 14.57 -9.81 -1.34
CA TYR A 121 14.37 -11.11 -1.97
C TYR A 121 15.31 -11.31 -3.15
N PRO A 122 15.82 -12.54 -3.37
CA PRO A 122 16.48 -12.88 -4.61
C PRO A 122 15.54 -12.65 -5.82
N PRO A 123 16.10 -12.41 -7.03
CA PRO A 123 15.29 -12.29 -8.23
C PRO A 123 14.31 -13.45 -8.39
N TYR A 124 13.08 -13.17 -8.81
CA TYR A 124 11.99 -14.15 -9.01
C TYR A 124 11.47 -14.87 -7.75
N HIS A 125 11.85 -14.41 -6.55
CA HIS A 125 11.40 -15.00 -5.28
C HIS A 125 10.37 -14.14 -4.53
N SER A 126 9.87 -13.05 -5.14
CA SER A 126 8.83 -12.19 -4.55
C SER A 126 7.53 -12.94 -4.23
N LYS A 127 7.25 -14.08 -4.89
CA LYS A 127 6.11 -14.97 -4.58
C LYS A 127 6.09 -15.48 -3.13
N TYR A 128 7.23 -15.45 -2.44
CA TYR A 128 7.34 -15.84 -1.03
C TYR A 128 7.12 -14.66 -0.07
N ASN A 129 6.94 -13.44 -0.59
CA ASN A 129 6.59 -12.29 0.20
C ASN A 129 5.16 -12.49 0.76
N PRO A 130 4.98 -12.51 2.09
CA PRO A 130 3.67 -12.78 2.70
C PRO A 130 2.55 -11.89 2.20
N ILE A 131 2.89 -10.66 1.78
CA ILE A 131 1.94 -9.70 1.22
C ILE A 131 1.28 -10.14 -0.08
N GLU A 132 1.92 -11.02 -0.88
CA GLU A 132 1.31 -11.56 -2.10
C GLU A 132 0.00 -12.28 -1.80
N ARG A 133 -0.10 -12.92 -0.63
CA ARG A 133 -1.34 -13.55 -0.16
C ARG A 133 -2.43 -12.52 0.13
N CYS A 134 -2.08 -11.41 0.78
CA CYS A 134 -3.00 -10.31 1.05
C CYS A 134 -3.51 -9.69 -0.27
N TRP A 135 -2.63 -9.53 -1.26
CA TRP A 135 -2.99 -9.06 -2.58
C TRP A 135 -3.96 -9.99 -3.32
N GLY A 136 -3.71 -11.30 -3.28
CA GLY A 136 -4.61 -12.28 -3.90
C GLY A 136 -6.02 -12.24 -3.29
N ILE A 137 -6.12 -12.04 -1.97
CA ILE A 137 -7.41 -11.94 -1.27
C ILE A 137 -8.12 -10.63 -1.61
N LEU A 138 -7.40 -9.52 -1.66
CA LEU A 138 -7.96 -8.23 -2.09
C LEU A 138 -8.49 -8.29 -3.51
N GLU A 139 -7.75 -8.91 -4.42
CA GLU A 139 -8.15 -9.09 -5.82
C GLU A 139 -9.41 -9.97 -5.92
N GLN A 140 -9.46 -11.08 -5.19
CA GLN A 140 -10.66 -11.92 -5.12
C GLN A 140 -11.87 -11.19 -4.52
N HIS A 141 -11.66 -10.36 -3.50
CA HIS A 141 -12.70 -9.57 -2.86
C HIS A 141 -13.26 -8.49 -3.79
N TRP A 142 -12.42 -7.93 -4.67
CA TRP A 142 -12.84 -6.95 -5.67
C TRP A 142 -13.42 -7.58 -6.93
N ASN A 143 -13.28 -8.89 -7.15
CA ASN A 143 -13.86 -9.55 -8.31
C ASN A 143 -15.40 -9.43 -8.27
N GLY A 144 -15.96 -8.85 -9.33
CA GLY A 144 -17.38 -8.50 -9.45
C GLY A 144 -17.76 -7.16 -8.83
N ALA A 145 -16.92 -6.53 -8.01
CA ALA A 145 -17.22 -5.22 -7.44
C ALA A 145 -17.00 -4.10 -8.48
N MET A 146 -17.94 -3.15 -8.55
CA MET A 146 -17.81 -1.96 -9.39
C MET A 146 -17.24 -0.81 -8.56
N LEU A 147 -15.97 -0.47 -8.79
CA LEU A 147 -15.26 0.59 -8.08
C LEU A 147 -15.44 1.93 -8.80
N PHE A 148 -16.66 2.45 -8.79
CA PHE A 148 -17.03 3.63 -9.58
C PHE A 148 -16.48 4.96 -9.04
N ASN A 149 -16.08 5.02 -7.76
CA ASN A 149 -15.37 6.16 -7.17
C ASN A 149 -14.39 5.69 -6.08
N ALA A 150 -13.54 6.62 -5.60
CA ALA A 150 -12.56 6.34 -4.55
C ALA A 150 -13.18 5.86 -3.22
N GLU A 151 -14.32 6.44 -2.80
CA GLU A 151 -14.99 6.07 -1.55
C GLU A 151 -15.47 4.62 -1.56
N VAL A 152 -15.97 4.16 -2.70
CA VAL A 152 -16.41 2.78 -2.92
C VAL A 152 -15.20 1.84 -2.93
N MET A 153 -14.12 2.20 -3.62
CA MET A 153 -12.85 1.43 -3.55
C MET A 153 -12.38 1.27 -2.10
N LEU A 154 -12.37 2.36 -1.33
CA LEU A 154 -11.95 2.34 0.06
C LEU A 154 -12.91 1.51 0.93
N SER A 155 -14.22 1.58 0.69
CA SER A 155 -15.22 0.79 1.40
C SER A 155 -15.11 -0.70 1.08
N TRP A 156 -14.79 -1.07 -0.16
CA TRP A 156 -14.51 -2.45 -0.53
C TRP A 156 -13.21 -2.95 0.10
N ALA A 157 -12.14 -2.15 0.07
CA ALA A 157 -10.89 -2.51 0.72
C ALA A 157 -11.05 -2.67 2.24
N SER A 158 -11.85 -1.83 2.90
CA SER A 158 -12.08 -1.87 4.35
C SER A 158 -12.96 -3.03 4.80
N SER A 159 -13.92 -3.44 3.96
CA SER A 159 -14.79 -4.59 4.21
C SER A 159 -14.15 -5.95 3.92
N MET A 160 -12.91 -5.95 3.42
CA MET A 160 -12.18 -7.19 3.18
C MET A 160 -11.88 -7.90 4.50
N THR A 161 -12.55 -9.04 4.73
CA THR A 161 -12.29 -9.93 5.87
C THR A 161 -11.55 -11.17 5.42
N GLN A 162 -10.46 -11.51 6.11
CA GLN A 162 -9.63 -12.65 5.77
C GLN A 162 -10.16 -13.93 6.45
N GLU A 163 -11.05 -14.68 5.80
CA GLU A 163 -11.66 -15.90 6.40
C GLU A 163 -10.69 -17.10 6.59
N ARG A 164 -9.43 -17.02 6.15
CA ARG A 164 -8.52 -18.19 6.10
C ARG A 164 -7.16 -18.03 6.79
N VAL A 165 -6.98 -17.04 7.67
CA VAL A 165 -5.77 -16.88 8.51
C VAL A 165 -6.22 -16.50 9.93
N PRO A 166 -5.64 -17.08 11.00
CA PRO A 166 -6.03 -16.77 12.38
C PRO A 166 -6.03 -15.27 12.62
N SER A 167 -7.13 -14.80 13.19
CA SER A 167 -7.61 -13.44 13.16
C SER A 167 -6.79 -12.50 14.03
N TYR A 168 -6.04 -11.58 13.43
CA TYR A 168 -5.69 -10.29 14.04
C TYR A 168 -5.46 -9.22 12.97
N LEU A 169 -6.45 -8.99 12.11
CA LEU A 169 -6.41 -7.94 11.10
C LEU A 169 -7.09 -6.67 11.66
N LYS A 170 -6.31 -5.77 12.26
CA LYS A 170 -6.74 -4.39 12.49
C LYS A 170 -6.60 -3.63 11.18
N PHE A 171 -7.64 -3.66 10.35
CA PHE A 171 -7.82 -2.64 9.33
C PHE A 171 -8.02 -1.29 10.05
N LYS A 172 -7.00 -0.44 10.07
CA LYS A 172 -7.13 0.93 10.61
C LYS A 172 -6.93 1.92 9.48
N GLN A 173 -8.07 2.49 9.08
CA GLN A 173 -8.21 3.57 8.12
C GLN A 173 -7.42 4.80 8.56
N ASN A 174 -6.39 5.16 7.81
CA ASN A 174 -5.94 6.54 7.70
C ASN A 174 -5.99 6.90 6.21
N CYS A 175 -7.20 7.11 5.71
CA CYS A 175 -7.38 7.76 4.41
C CYS A 175 -7.11 9.23 4.62
N LEU A 176 -6.09 9.78 3.95
CA LEU A 176 -6.00 11.22 3.81
C LEU A 176 -7.29 11.68 3.09
N PRO A 177 -8.05 12.64 3.65
CA PRO A 177 -9.14 13.25 2.91
C PRO A 177 -8.59 13.88 1.63
N LYS A 178 -9.45 14.00 0.62
CA LYS A 178 -9.24 14.60 -0.71
C LYS A 178 -8.58 16.00 -0.75
N GLY A 179 -8.15 16.56 0.38
CA GLY A 179 -7.63 17.92 0.52
C GLY A 179 -6.12 18.07 0.75
N ASP A 180 -5.40 17.03 1.18
CA ASP A 180 -3.95 17.17 1.43
C ASP A 180 -3.15 16.67 0.22
N PHE A 181 -3.16 17.51 -0.81
CA PHE A 181 -2.32 17.36 -1.98
C PHE A 181 -0.84 17.54 -1.57
N PHE A 182 -0.06 16.46 -1.58
CA PHE A 182 1.39 16.58 -1.74
C PHE A 182 1.69 16.90 -3.21
N ASN A 183 1.50 18.16 -3.58
CA ASN A 183 1.93 18.70 -4.85
C ASN A 183 3.46 18.76 -4.88
N LYS A 184 4.03 18.33 -6.01
CA LYS A 184 5.47 18.32 -6.30
C LYS A 184 6.16 19.70 -6.12
N GLU A 185 5.38 20.78 -6.08
CA GLU A 185 5.83 22.16 -5.84
C GLU A 185 6.35 22.42 -4.42
N SER A 186 6.01 21.57 -3.44
CA SER A 186 6.44 21.77 -2.04
C SER A 186 7.90 21.37 -1.75
N TYR A 187 8.64 20.86 -2.75
CA TYR A 187 10.07 20.50 -2.60
C TYR A 187 11.05 21.60 -3.03
N GLU A 188 10.61 22.68 -3.67
CA GLU A 188 11.53 23.74 -4.15
C GLU A 188 11.66 24.96 -3.23
N THR A 189 10.85 25.09 -2.18
CA THR A 189 10.91 26.27 -1.28
C THR A 189 11.74 26.05 0.00
N ASN A 190 12.32 24.86 0.20
CA ASN A 190 13.22 24.57 1.34
C ASN A 190 14.59 24.04 0.87
N ARG A 191 15.11 24.61 -0.21
CA ARG A 191 16.55 24.67 -0.47
C ARG A 191 16.96 26.14 -0.36
N ILE A 192 17.57 26.46 0.78
CA ILE A 192 18.49 27.59 1.09
C ILE A 192 18.19 28.90 0.37
#